data_AF-A0A660LXE7-F1
#
_entry.id   AF-A0A660LXE7-F1
#
_cell.length_a   1.000
_cell.length_b   1.000
_cell.length_c   1.000
_cell.angle_alpha   90.00
_cell.angle_beta   90.00
_cell.angle_gamma   90.00
#
_symmetry.space_group_name_H-M   'P 1'
#
loop_
_entity.id
_entity.type
_entity.pdbx_description
1 polymer ?
#
loop_
_entity_poly.entity_id
_entity_poly.type
_entity_poly.pdbx_seq_one_letter_code
_entity_poly.pdbx_strand_id
1 'polypeptide(L)'
;MTKDYREVGKVAHFFLISGAAFRSFMLRFDPPKSIVYDDIEIAKEGDSETLQQVSQTLATVSSNDVFNYIVDQADRLGASDIHIENQRESIRIRMRVDGALHPVAELSRDRYRVIMATLASRANISTAATEPQSGHMQQEIYRDGAS
;
A
#
# COMPACT_ATOMS: atom_id res chain seq x y z
N MET A 1 12.37 -34.94 12.25
CA MET A 1 11.64 -34.43 11.07
C MET A 1 11.42 -35.48 9.97
N THR A 2 12.34 -36.43 9.74
CA THR A 2 12.17 -37.47 8.69
C THR A 2 11.22 -38.62 9.05
N LYS A 3 10.84 -38.79 10.33
CA LYS A 3 9.92 -39.86 10.78
C LYS A 3 8.47 -39.60 10.35
N ASP A 4 7.97 -38.36 10.48
CA ASP A 4 6.56 -38.02 10.23
C ASP A 4 6.09 -38.29 8.79
N TYR A 5 6.94 -38.06 7.78
CA TYR A 5 6.52 -38.20 6.37
C TYR A 5 6.38 -39.66 5.91
N ARG A 6 7.13 -40.58 6.53
CA ARG A 6 7.07 -42.02 6.19
C ARG A 6 5.80 -42.68 6.70
N GLU A 7 5.26 -42.22 7.83
CA GLU A 7 4.03 -42.77 8.42
C GLU A 7 2.78 -42.44 7.59
N VAL A 8 2.82 -41.35 6.81
CA VAL A 8 1.80 -40.98 5.81
C VAL A 8 2.13 -41.43 4.37
N GLY A 9 3.13 -42.31 4.19
CA GLY A 9 3.48 -42.89 2.88
C GLY A 9 4.13 -41.91 1.88
N LYS A 10 4.64 -40.76 2.35
CA LYS A 10 5.30 -39.77 1.50
C LYS A 10 6.82 -39.98 1.48
N VAL A 11 7.40 -40.08 0.28
CA VAL A 11 8.85 -40.16 0.07
C VAL A 11 9.40 -38.74 -0.08
N ALA A 12 10.36 -38.37 0.77
CA ALA A 12 11.05 -37.07 0.70
C ALA A 12 12.44 -37.23 0.07
N HIS A 13 12.77 -36.35 -0.88
CA HIS A 13 14.09 -36.25 -1.50
C HIS A 13 14.75 -34.93 -1.10
N PHE A 14 16.03 -34.98 -0.75
CA PHE A 14 16.80 -33.81 -0.34
C PHE A 14 17.67 -33.34 -1.51
N PHE A 15 17.64 -32.05 -1.80
CA PHE A 15 18.45 -31.41 -2.83
C PHE A 15 19.20 -30.22 -2.23
N LEU A 16 20.43 -29.98 -2.70
CA LEU A 16 21.16 -28.75 -2.41
C LEU A 16 20.80 -27.71 -3.48
N ILE A 17 20.37 -26.52 -3.07
CA ILE A 17 20.04 -25.41 -3.98
C ILE A 17 20.67 -24.11 -3.49
N SER A 18 20.81 -23.14 -4.41
CA SER A 18 21.26 -21.80 -4.04
C SER A 18 20.18 -21.05 -3.24
N GLY A 19 20.59 -20.06 -2.45
CA GLY A 19 19.65 -19.22 -1.70
C GLY A 19 18.68 -18.44 -2.60
N ALA A 20 19.09 -18.07 -3.83
CA ALA A 20 18.21 -17.43 -4.80
C ALA A 20 17.13 -18.39 -5.29
N ALA A 21 17.51 -19.63 -5.66
CA ALA A 21 16.55 -20.66 -6.05
C ALA A 21 15.58 -20.97 -4.90
N PHE A 22 16.09 -21.11 -3.67
CA PHE A 22 15.24 -21.32 -2.49
C PHE A 22 14.18 -20.22 -2.35
N ARG A 23 14.55 -18.94 -2.49
CA ARG A 23 13.59 -17.83 -2.46
C ARG A 23 12.53 -17.94 -3.57
N SER A 24 12.92 -18.26 -4.81
CA SER A 24 11.96 -18.48 -5.90
C SER A 24 11.00 -19.64 -5.61
N PHE A 25 11.49 -20.73 -5.01
CA PHE A 25 10.65 -21.84 -4.58
C PHE A 25 9.70 -21.44 -3.45
N MET A 26 10.16 -20.67 -2.46
CA MET A 26 9.29 -20.16 -1.38
C MET A 26 8.21 -19.24 -1.93
N LEU A 27 8.57 -18.26 -2.77
CA LEU A 27 7.58 -17.39 -3.42
C LEU A 27 6.56 -18.15 -4.27
N ARG A 28 6.91 -19.33 -4.81
CA ARG A 28 6.00 -20.15 -5.61
C ARG A 28 5.08 -21.05 -4.77
N PHE A 29 5.59 -21.67 -3.71
CA PHE A 29 4.89 -22.74 -2.99
C PHE A 29 4.41 -22.34 -1.59
N ASP A 30 5.04 -21.34 -0.97
CA ASP A 30 4.64 -20.75 0.29
C ASP A 30 4.91 -19.23 0.27
N PRO A 31 4.26 -18.50 -0.66
CA PRO A 31 4.43 -17.05 -0.72
C PRO A 31 4.00 -16.42 0.61
N PRO A 32 4.65 -15.32 1.02
CA PRO A 32 4.17 -14.56 2.16
C PRO A 32 2.70 -14.17 1.91
N LYS A 33 1.86 -14.30 2.94
CA LYS A 33 0.46 -13.92 2.86
C LYS A 33 0.36 -12.44 2.46
N SER A 34 -0.22 -12.16 1.31
CA SER A 34 -0.55 -10.79 0.90
C SER A 34 -1.78 -10.32 1.69
N ILE A 35 -1.68 -9.13 2.27
CA ILE A 35 -2.86 -8.47 2.82
C ILE A 35 -3.55 -7.80 1.64
N VAL A 36 -4.71 -8.33 1.24
CA VAL A 36 -5.55 -7.70 0.23
C VAL A 36 -6.40 -6.66 0.95
N TYR A 37 -6.37 -5.43 0.43
CA TYR A 37 -7.17 -4.33 0.93
C TYR A 37 -8.31 -4.07 -0.06
N ASP A 38 -9.48 -3.68 0.44
CA ASP A 38 -10.62 -3.32 -0.41
C ASP A 38 -10.33 -2.03 -1.17
N ASP A 39 -10.78 -1.94 -2.42
CA ASP A 39 -10.56 -0.75 -3.23
C ASP A 39 -11.31 0.49 -2.70
N ILE A 40 -10.76 1.68 -2.96
CA ILE A 40 -11.38 2.95 -2.63
C ILE A 40 -12.51 3.24 -3.62
N GLU A 41 -13.70 3.52 -3.08
CA GLU A 41 -14.80 4.10 -3.83
C GLU A 41 -14.98 5.58 -3.47
N ILE A 42 -15.29 6.41 -4.47
CA ILE A 42 -15.55 7.83 -4.25
C ILE A 42 -16.98 7.99 -3.74
N ALA A 43 -17.09 8.46 -2.49
CA ALA A 43 -18.37 8.82 -1.88
C ALA A 43 -19.12 9.86 -2.73
N LYS A 44 -20.42 9.62 -2.96
CA LYS A 44 -21.33 10.62 -3.52
C LYS A 44 -21.69 11.67 -2.48
N GLU A 45 -22.22 12.80 -2.91
CA GLU A 45 -22.64 13.86 -1.99
C GLU A 45 -23.68 13.33 -0.98
N GLY A 46 -23.34 13.40 0.30
CA GLY A 46 -24.16 12.86 1.40
C GLY A 46 -23.86 11.41 1.81
N ASP A 47 -22.96 10.71 1.12
CA ASP A 47 -22.56 9.34 1.41
C ASP A 47 -21.38 9.29 2.40
N SER A 48 -21.68 9.45 3.69
CA SER A 48 -20.68 9.36 4.75
C SER A 48 -20.20 7.94 5.02
N GLU A 49 -20.96 6.93 4.61
CA GLU A 49 -20.70 5.52 4.91
C GLU A 49 -19.50 5.01 4.12
N THR A 50 -19.45 5.30 2.82
CA THR A 50 -18.33 4.94 1.94
C THR A 50 -17.01 5.53 2.44
N LEU A 51 -17.02 6.81 2.85
CA LEU A 51 -15.83 7.47 3.38
C LEU A 51 -15.34 6.82 4.70
N GLN A 52 -16.26 6.40 5.57
CA GLN A 52 -15.90 5.68 6.80
C GLN A 52 -15.32 4.31 6.51
N GLN A 53 -15.91 3.55 5.58
CA GLN A 53 -15.41 2.24 5.19
C GLN A 53 -14.00 2.33 4.62
N VAL A 54 -13.75 3.26 3.69
CA VAL A 54 -12.41 3.48 3.13
C VAL A 54 -11.40 3.89 4.21
N SER A 55 -11.80 4.78 5.12
CA SER A 55 -10.95 5.21 6.23
C SER A 55 -10.59 4.04 7.16
N GLN A 56 -11.55 3.13 7.40
CA GLN A 56 -11.32 1.92 8.19
C GLN A 56 -10.36 0.96 7.48
N THR A 57 -10.54 0.74 6.16
CA THR A 57 -9.62 -0.09 5.36
C THR A 57 -8.21 0.46 5.43
N LEU A 58 -8.02 1.76 5.19
CA LEU A 58 -6.71 2.42 5.32
C LEU A 58 -6.13 2.35 6.74
N ALA A 59 -6.97 2.31 7.77
CA ALA A 59 -6.53 2.11 9.15
C ALA A 59 -6.01 0.69 9.41
N THR A 60 -6.42 -0.31 8.62
CA THR A 60 -5.85 -1.67 8.65
C THR A 60 -4.59 -1.83 7.80
N VAL A 61 -4.39 -0.95 6.81
CA VAL A 61 -3.19 -0.96 5.98
C VAL A 61 -1.95 -0.76 6.85
N SER A 62 -0.93 -1.60 6.65
CA SER A 62 0.32 -1.46 7.38
C SER A 62 0.90 -0.07 7.13
N SER A 63 1.53 0.55 8.13
CA SER A 63 2.08 1.90 7.95
C SER A 63 3.07 1.97 6.78
N ASN A 64 3.79 0.88 6.51
CA ASN A 64 4.75 0.80 5.41
C ASN A 64 4.06 0.73 4.04
N ASP A 65 2.85 0.18 3.97
CA ASP A 65 2.12 -0.04 2.71
C ASP A 65 1.12 1.08 2.40
N VAL A 66 0.75 1.92 3.39
CA VAL A 66 -0.28 2.95 3.22
C VAL A 66 0.00 3.91 2.09
N PHE A 67 1.27 4.29 1.88
CA PHE A 67 1.66 5.18 0.79
C PHE A 67 1.49 4.50 -0.57
N ASN A 68 1.97 3.26 -0.71
CA ASN A 68 1.82 2.48 -1.93
C ASN A 68 0.36 2.29 -2.29
N TYR A 69 -0.45 1.95 -1.28
CA TYR A 69 -1.88 1.75 -1.43
C TYR A 69 -2.57 3.03 -1.90
N ILE A 70 -2.28 4.20 -1.32
CA ILE A 70 -2.84 5.48 -1.79
C ILE A 70 -2.50 5.76 -3.27
N VAL A 71 -1.25 5.49 -3.69
CA VAL A 71 -0.81 5.69 -5.08
C VAL A 71 -1.50 4.70 -6.03
N ASP A 72 -1.61 3.43 -5.67
CA ASP A 72 -2.31 2.42 -6.47
C ASP A 72 -3.79 2.75 -6.63
N GLN A 73 -4.44 3.18 -5.56
CA GLN A 73 -5.86 3.53 -5.59
C GLN A 73 -6.12 4.82 -6.38
N ALA A 74 -5.20 5.78 -6.33
CA ALA A 74 -5.26 6.97 -7.19
C ALA A 74 -5.19 6.60 -8.67
N ASP A 75 -4.26 5.70 -9.05
CA ASP A 75 -4.16 5.19 -10.42
C ASP A 75 -5.44 4.43 -10.83
N ARG A 76 -5.96 3.57 -9.95
CA ARG A 76 -7.19 2.80 -10.20
C ARG A 76 -8.41 3.70 -10.42
N LEU A 77 -8.50 4.79 -9.66
CA LEU A 77 -9.55 5.79 -9.79
C LEU A 77 -9.33 6.77 -10.96
N GLY A 78 -8.19 6.69 -11.66
CA GLY A 78 -7.85 7.64 -12.73
C GLY A 78 -7.62 9.06 -12.21
N ALA A 79 -7.12 9.21 -10.98
CA ALA A 79 -6.92 10.51 -10.35
C ALA A 79 -5.72 11.25 -10.94
N SER A 80 -5.89 12.55 -11.24
CA SER A 80 -4.80 13.42 -11.72
C SER A 80 -3.90 13.93 -10.60
N ASP A 81 -4.47 14.12 -9.40
CA ASP A 81 -3.77 14.68 -8.24
C ASP A 81 -4.14 13.92 -6.97
N ILE A 82 -3.15 13.70 -6.12
CA ILE A 82 -3.33 13.19 -4.75
C ILE A 82 -3.01 14.33 -3.79
N HIS A 83 -3.98 14.72 -2.98
CA HIS A 83 -3.84 15.74 -1.95
C HIS A 83 -3.75 15.07 -0.57
N ILE A 84 -2.63 15.28 0.11
CA ILE A 84 -2.39 14.81 1.48
C ILE A 84 -2.36 16.02 2.40
N GLU A 85 -3.43 16.22 3.16
CA GLU A 85 -3.66 17.44 3.94
C GLU A 85 -3.59 17.16 5.43
N ASN A 86 -2.61 17.75 6.11
CA ASN A 86 -2.48 17.67 7.55
C ASN A 86 -3.49 18.61 8.22
N GLN A 87 -4.41 18.06 9.02
CA GLN A 87 -5.33 18.82 9.85
C GLN A 87 -4.89 18.79 11.31
N ARG A 88 -5.68 19.40 12.21
CA ARG A 88 -5.33 19.46 13.64
C ARG A 88 -5.30 18.06 14.27
N GLU A 89 -6.31 17.24 14.00
CA GLU A 89 -6.52 15.93 14.63
C GLU A 89 -6.35 14.74 13.67
N SER A 90 -6.40 14.98 12.35
CA SER A 90 -6.39 13.94 11.33
C SER A 90 -5.60 14.36 10.10
N ILE A 91 -5.41 13.42 9.18
CA ILE A 91 -4.88 13.68 7.84
C ILE A 91 -6.03 13.41 6.87
N ARG A 92 -6.38 14.39 6.06
CA ARG A 92 -7.37 14.22 5.01
C ARG A 92 -6.68 13.88 3.70
N ILE A 93 -7.14 12.81 3.06
CA ILE A 93 -6.72 12.43 1.71
C ILE A 93 -7.84 12.80 0.75
N ARG A 94 -7.49 13.56 -0.29
CA ARG A 94 -8.40 13.89 -1.40
C ARG A 94 -7.75 13.51 -2.72
N MET A 95 -8.57 13.12 -3.68
CA MET A 95 -8.12 12.80 -5.03
C MET A 95 -8.88 13.66 -6.02
N ARG A 96 -8.16 14.20 -7.02
CA ARG A 96 -8.80 14.88 -8.15
C ARG A 96 -9.12 13.85 -9.21
N VAL A 97 -10.41 13.64 -9.48
CA VAL A 97 -10.91 12.72 -10.51
C VAL A 97 -11.85 13.51 -11.41
N ASP A 98 -11.66 13.40 -12.73
CA ASP A 98 -12.42 14.14 -13.73
C ASP A 98 -12.49 15.66 -13.47
N GLY A 99 -11.41 16.23 -12.92
CA GLY A 99 -11.28 17.65 -12.60
C GLY A 99 -11.88 18.07 -11.25
N ALA A 100 -12.73 17.25 -10.64
CA ALA A 100 -13.35 17.51 -9.34
C ALA A 100 -12.51 16.91 -8.19
N LEU A 101 -12.48 17.60 -7.05
CA LEU A 101 -11.69 17.18 -5.88
C LEU A 101 -12.58 16.45 -4.87
N HIS A 102 -12.32 15.17 -4.65
CA HIS A 102 -13.14 14.29 -3.82
C HIS A 102 -12.41 13.88 -2.55
N PRO A 103 -13.02 13.98 -1.36
CA PRO A 103 -12.48 13.35 -0.16
C PRO A 103 -12.61 11.84 -0.28
N VAL A 104 -11.50 11.12 -0.06
CA VAL A 104 -11.48 9.65 -0.16
C VAL A 104 -11.21 8.98 1.17
N ALA A 105 -10.49 9.64 2.09
CA ALA A 105 -10.20 9.07 3.40
C ALA A 105 -9.81 10.12 4.45
N GLU A 106 -10.02 9.78 5.72
CA GLU A 106 -9.38 10.45 6.84
C GLU A 106 -8.56 9.45 7.66
N LEU A 107 -7.29 9.79 7.91
CA LEU A 107 -6.33 8.95 8.63
C LEU A 107 -5.98 9.58 9.97
N SER A 108 -5.60 8.74 10.94
CA SER A 108 -5.03 9.24 12.19
C SER A 108 -3.72 9.99 11.95
N ARG A 109 -3.48 11.03 12.75
CA ARG A 109 -2.29 11.88 12.62
C ARG A 109 -0.97 11.11 12.78
N ASP A 110 -0.97 10.01 13.53
CA ASP A 110 0.22 9.17 13.74
C ASP A 110 0.77 8.60 12.43
N ARG A 111 -0.08 8.41 11.41
CA ARG A 111 0.32 7.91 10.09
C ARG A 111 1.06 8.95 9.26
N TYR A 112 0.96 10.23 9.60
CA TYR A 112 1.53 11.33 8.82
C TYR A 112 3.03 11.19 8.63
N ARG A 113 3.74 10.84 9.71
CA ARG A 113 5.20 10.73 9.69
C ARG A 113 5.67 9.63 8.74
N VAL A 114 4.93 8.53 8.63
CA VAL A 114 5.29 7.41 7.77
C VAL A 114 5.01 7.73 6.30
N ILE A 115 3.88 8.37 6.01
CA ILE A 115 3.55 8.87 4.66
C ILE A 115 4.62 9.88 4.21
N MET A 116 4.93 10.86 5.05
CA MET A 116 5.93 11.89 4.73
C MET A 116 7.34 11.31 4.57
N ALA A 117 7.75 10.36 5.41
CA ALA A 117 9.07 9.72 5.27
C ALA A 117 9.17 8.93 3.96
N THR A 118 8.12 8.18 3.60
CA THR A 118 8.09 7.42 2.33
C THR A 118 8.11 8.35 1.13
N LEU A 119 7.26 9.39 1.13
CA LEU A 119 7.27 10.41 0.06
C LEU A 119 8.63 11.08 -0.04
N ALA A 120 9.21 11.49 1.09
CA ALA A 120 10.48 12.18 1.12
C ALA A 120 11.63 11.33 0.57
N SER A 121 11.67 10.06 0.97
CA SER A 121 12.65 9.10 0.47
C SER A 121 12.51 8.85 -1.02
N ARG A 122 11.29 8.81 -1.56
CA ARG A 122 11.05 8.50 -2.98
C ARG A 122 11.24 9.69 -3.90
N ALA A 123 10.83 10.87 -3.45
CA ALA A 123 10.94 12.11 -4.21
C ALA A 123 12.30 12.81 -4.03
N ASN A 124 13.19 12.23 -3.21
CA ASN A 124 14.49 12.80 -2.84
C ASN A 124 14.38 14.22 -2.26
N ILE A 125 13.47 14.41 -1.31
CA ILE A 125 13.26 15.67 -0.59
C ILE A 125 13.58 15.51 0.91
N SER A 126 13.88 16.61 1.59
CA SER A 126 14.25 16.62 3.00
C SER A 126 13.02 16.62 3.92
N THR A 127 13.00 15.77 4.94
CA THR A 127 11.98 15.84 6.02
C THR A 127 12.27 16.92 7.06
N ALA A 128 13.45 17.55 7.02
CA ALA A 128 13.88 18.56 7.98
C ALA A 128 13.75 20.00 7.46
N ALA A 129 13.56 20.18 6.15
CA ALA A 129 13.41 21.50 5.56
C ALA A 129 12.09 22.16 6.00
N THR A 130 12.13 23.47 6.14
CA THR A 130 10.97 24.29 6.51
C THR A 130 10.35 25.03 5.32
N GLU A 131 11.10 25.11 4.21
CA GLU A 131 10.69 25.69 2.95
C GLU A 131 9.97 24.68 2.03
N PRO A 132 9.16 25.17 1.06
CA PRO A 132 8.58 24.33 0.03
C PRO A 132 9.64 23.57 -0.77
N GLN A 133 9.36 22.32 -1.10
CA GLN A 133 10.24 21.46 -1.89
C GLN A 133 9.47 20.85 -3.06
N SER A 134 10.21 20.47 -4.09
CA SER A 134 9.71 19.74 -5.25
C SER A 134 10.65 18.59 -5.55
N GLY A 135 10.09 17.47 -5.97
CA GLY A 135 10.83 16.26 -6.30
C GLY A 135 10.05 15.42 -7.30
N HIS A 136 10.67 14.34 -7.74
CA HIS A 136 10.07 13.40 -8.68
C HIS A 136 10.26 11.99 -8.18
N MET A 137 9.25 11.15 -8.37
CA MET A 137 9.32 9.72 -8.12
C MET A 137 8.71 8.95 -9.27
N GLN A 138 9.18 7.74 -9.47
CA GLN A 138 8.59 6.76 -10.38
C GLN A 138 8.18 5.54 -9.57
N GLN A 139 7.00 5.02 -9.85
CA GLN A 139 6.49 3.80 -9.22
C GLN A 139 5.86 2.94 -10.30
N GLU A 140 6.30 1.70 -10.39
CA GLU A 140 5.63 0.68 -11.18
C GLU A 140 4.48 0.12 -10.35
N ILE A 141 3.31 -0.01 -10.98
CA ILE A 141 2.10 -0.54 -10.35
C ILE A 141 1.91 -1.96 -10.87
N TYR A 142 1.93 -2.92 -9.95
CA TYR A 142 1.76 -4.33 -10.24
C TYR A 142 0.41 -4.79 -9.72
N ARG A 143 -0.51 -5.16 -10.62
CA ARG A 143 -1.82 -5.71 -10.28
C ARG A 143 -1.89 -7.16 -10.76
N ASP A 144 -2.31 -8.08 -9.88
CA ASP A 144 -2.56 -9.49 -10.20
C ASP A 144 -1.42 -10.24 -10.93
N GLY A 145 -0.17 -9.81 -10.74
CA GLY A 145 1.00 -10.42 -11.38
C GLY A 145 1.21 -10.06 -12.86
N ALA A 146 0.47 -9.07 -13.38
CA ALA A 146 0.74 -8.47 -14.68
C ALA A 146 1.45 -7.11 -14.50
N SER A 147 2.49 -6.91 -15.32
CA SER A 147 3.20 -5.65 -15.52
C SER A 147 2.59 -4.90 -16.71
#